data_AF-A0A7S3WWQ5-F1
#
_entry.id   AF-A0A7S3WWQ5-F1
#
_cell.length_a   1.000
_cell.length_b   1.000
_cell.length_c   1.000
_cell.angle_alpha   90.00
_cell.angle_beta   90.00
_cell.angle_gamma   90.00
#
_symmetry.space_group_name_H-M   'P 1'
#
loop_
_entity.id
_entity.type
_entity.pdbx_description
1 polymer ?
#
loop_
_entity_poly.entity_id
_entity_poly.type
_entity_poly.pdbx_seq_one_letter_code
_entity_poly.pdbx_strand_id
1 'polypeptide(L)'
;DGKFTEYLKQATLETWEAARKHPMTDAIGAGKVPEDVMRRYLIQDHKFLDAFVVLLSSMVSKAPTLKDRIPGCQFLALITGEENTYFERSFEALGVTAKQ
;
A
#
# COMPACT_ATOMS: atom_id res chain seq x y z
N ASP A 1 25.86 14.22 9.79
CA ASP A 1 24.87 13.61 10.70
C ASP A 1 23.54 13.36 9.99
N GLY A 2 23.37 12.17 9.41
CA GLY A 2 22.11 11.76 8.78
C GLY A 2 21.35 10.80 9.70
N LYS A 3 20.03 10.96 9.81
CA LYS A 3 19.18 9.97 10.50
C LYS A 3 19.29 8.62 9.79
N PHE A 4 19.13 7.52 10.53
CA PHE A 4 19.14 6.16 9.94
C PHE A 4 18.14 6.00 8.78
N THR A 5 16.98 6.67 8.86
CA THR A 5 15.99 6.69 7.77
C THR A 5 16.52 7.32 6.48
N GLU A 6 17.39 8.31 6.57
CA GLU A 6 18.01 8.93 5.39
C GLU A 6 19.01 7.98 4.75
N TYR A 7 19.80 7.27 5.56
CA TYR A 7 20.65 6.20 5.04
C TYR A 7 19.85 5.14 4.27
N LEU A 8 18.73 4.66 4.84
CA LEU A 8 17.88 3.66 4.18
C LEU A 8 17.28 4.17 2.86
N LYS A 9 16.84 5.43 2.82
CA LYS A 9 16.35 6.06 1.58
C LYS A 9 17.44 6.13 0.50
N GLN A 10 18.65 6.53 0.88
CA GLN A 10 19.77 6.59 -0.07
C GLN A 10 20.15 5.19 -0.57
N ALA A 11 20.10 4.18 0.30
CA ALA A 11 20.43 2.79 -0.06
C ALA A 11 19.45 2.16 -1.06
N THR A 12 18.22 2.68 -1.18
CA THR A 12 17.18 2.16 -2.10
C THR A 12 16.81 3.13 -3.22
N LEU A 13 17.56 4.23 -3.36
CA LEU A 13 17.22 5.34 -4.26
C LEU A 13 17.07 4.90 -5.72
N GLU A 14 17.94 4.02 -6.21
CA GLU A 14 17.88 3.53 -7.58
C GLU A 14 16.58 2.76 -7.86
N THR A 15 16.23 1.82 -6.98
CA THR A 15 14.97 1.05 -7.07
C THR A 15 13.75 1.96 -6.96
N TRP A 16 13.79 2.95 -6.07
CA TRP A 16 12.73 3.94 -5.94
C TRP A 16 12.54 4.77 -7.21
N GLU A 17 13.63 5.27 -7.80
CA GLU A 17 13.56 6.03 -9.06
C GLU A 17 13.05 5.18 -10.22
N ALA A 18 13.43 3.90 -10.28
CA ALA A 18 12.91 2.96 -11.27
C ALA A 18 11.40 2.74 -11.11
N ALA A 19 10.91 2.54 -9.87
CA ALA A 19 9.48 2.38 -9.59
C ALA A 19 8.68 3.66 -9.92
N ARG A 20 9.22 4.83 -9.56
CA ARG A 20 8.55 6.12 -9.79
C ARG A 20 8.43 6.47 -11.28
N LYS A 21 9.41 6.09 -12.10
CA LYS A 21 9.43 6.31 -13.56
C LYS A 21 8.93 5.10 -14.36
N HIS A 22 8.36 4.10 -13.69
CA HIS A 22 7.84 2.93 -14.37
C HIS A 22 6.61 3.36 -15.22
N PRO A 23 6.44 2.84 -16.46
CA PRO A 23 5.33 3.25 -17.33
C PRO A 23 3.94 3.14 -16.71
N MET A 24 3.74 2.17 -15.81
CA MET A 24 2.49 2.05 -15.04
C MET A 24 2.28 3.27 -14.13
N THR A 25 3.30 3.71 -13.40
CA THR A 25 3.22 4.84 -12.46
C THR A 25 2.91 6.14 -13.20
N ASP A 26 3.58 6.37 -14.33
CA ASP A 26 3.31 7.52 -15.19
C ASP A 26 1.89 7.47 -15.77
N ALA A 27 1.43 6.29 -16.21
CA ALA A 27 0.07 6.10 -16.72
C ALA A 27 -1.01 6.32 -15.64
N ILE A 28 -0.77 5.90 -14.39
CA ILE A 28 -1.65 6.18 -13.25
C ILE A 28 -1.74 7.70 -13.04
N GLY A 29 -0.60 8.38 -12.94
CA GLY A 29 -0.55 9.84 -12.73
C GLY A 29 -1.22 10.63 -13.86
N ALA A 30 -1.19 10.10 -15.08
CA ALA A 30 -1.84 10.71 -16.24
C ALA A 30 -3.32 10.28 -16.43
N GLY A 31 -3.85 9.34 -15.63
CA GLY A 31 -5.19 8.79 -15.82
C GLY A 31 -5.35 7.99 -17.12
N LYS A 32 -4.29 7.36 -17.62
CA LYS A 32 -4.22 6.67 -18.93
C LYS A 32 -4.00 5.16 -18.83
N VAL A 33 -4.09 4.60 -17.64
CA VAL A 33 -3.96 3.14 -17.46
C VAL A 33 -5.14 2.44 -18.15
N PRO A 34 -4.89 1.43 -19.01
CA PRO A 34 -5.95 0.60 -19.54
C PRO A 34 -6.75 -0.06 -18.41
N GLU A 35 -8.07 -0.12 -18.56
CA GLU A 35 -8.97 -0.58 -17.50
C GLU A 35 -8.68 -2.02 -17.04
N ASP A 36 -8.31 -2.91 -17.96
CA ASP A 36 -7.93 -4.29 -17.66
C ASP A 36 -6.61 -4.41 -16.89
N VAL A 37 -5.69 -3.48 -17.09
CA VAL A 37 -4.44 -3.39 -16.33
C VAL A 37 -4.72 -2.86 -14.93
N MET A 38 -5.53 -1.79 -14.80
CA MET A 38 -5.90 -1.24 -13.49
C MET A 38 -6.68 -2.24 -12.64
N ARG A 39 -7.62 -2.97 -13.28
CA ARG A 39 -8.36 -4.06 -12.64
C ARG A 39 -7.43 -5.12 -12.07
N ARG A 40 -6.48 -5.62 -12.87
CA ARG A 40 -5.51 -6.63 -12.42
C ARG A 40 -4.64 -6.11 -11.28
N TYR A 41 -4.17 -4.87 -11.38
CA TYR A 41 -3.37 -4.22 -10.34
C TYR A 41 -4.13 -4.20 -9.00
N LEU A 42 -5.35 -3.68 -8.98
CA LEU A 42 -6.14 -3.55 -7.74
C LEU A 42 -6.53 -4.90 -7.12
N ILE A 43 -6.82 -5.91 -7.95
CA ILE A 43 -7.09 -7.27 -7.43
C ILE A 43 -5.87 -7.82 -6.70
N GLN A 44 -4.66 -7.63 -7.25
CA GLN A 44 -3.44 -8.11 -6.60
C GLN A 44 -3.13 -7.31 -5.33
N ASP A 45 -3.32 -6.00 -5.37
CA ASP A 45 -3.09 -5.11 -4.22
C ASP A 45 -4.05 -5.43 -3.06
N HIS A 46 -5.32 -5.67 -3.36
CA HIS A 46 -6.30 -6.12 -2.35
C HIS A 46 -5.95 -7.51 -1.78
N LYS A 47 -5.44 -8.44 -2.60
CA LYS A 47 -4.98 -9.76 -2.11
C LYS A 47 -3.82 -9.64 -1.13
N PHE A 48 -3.03 -8.59 -1.22
CA PHE A 48 -1.94 -8.31 -0.29
C PHE A 48 -2.44 -7.74 1.06
N LEU A 49 -3.63 -7.15 1.11
CA LEU A 49 -4.17 -6.43 2.27
C LEU A 49 -4.21 -7.30 3.54
N ASP A 50 -4.67 -8.55 3.44
CA ASP A 50 -4.73 -9.47 4.58
C ASP A 50 -3.33 -9.76 5.16
N ALA A 51 -2.37 -10.09 4.29
CA ALA A 51 -0.98 -10.30 4.70
C ALA A 51 -0.36 -9.02 5.30
N PHE A 52 -0.74 -7.85 4.79
CA PHE A 52 -0.28 -6.57 5.31
C PHE A 52 -0.83 -6.27 6.70
N VAL A 53 -2.11 -6.57 6.95
CA VAL A 53 -2.74 -6.48 8.29
C VAL A 53 -2.02 -7.36 9.30
N VAL A 54 -1.64 -8.59 8.92
CA VAL A 54 -0.85 -9.50 9.77
C VAL A 54 0.53 -8.92 10.09
N LEU A 55 1.21 -8.33 9.08
CA LEU A 55 2.51 -7.69 9.28
C LEU A 55 2.42 -6.50 10.25
N LEU A 56 1.45 -5.61 10.07
CA LEU A 56 1.25 -4.44 10.91
C LEU A 56 0.86 -4.81 12.35
N SER A 57 0.00 -5.82 12.51
CA SER A 57 -0.34 -6.36 13.83
C SER A 57 0.88 -6.92 14.55
N SER A 58 1.77 -7.59 13.81
CA SER A 58 3.04 -8.10 14.34
C SER A 58 3.95 -6.97 14.84
N MET A 59 4.06 -5.88 14.08
CA MET A 59 4.79 -4.67 14.47
C MET A 59 4.25 -4.08 15.78
N VAL A 60 2.93 -3.92 15.89
CA VAL A 60 2.29 -3.42 17.12
C VAL A 60 2.58 -4.33 18.31
N SER A 61 2.52 -5.66 18.14
CA SER A 61 2.79 -6.59 19.24
C SER A 61 4.24 -6.50 19.75
N LYS A 62 5.19 -6.16 18.87
CA LYS A 62 6.63 -6.08 19.17
C LYS A 62 7.10 -4.70 19.62
N ALA A 63 6.28 -3.66 19.50
CA ALA A 63 6.64 -2.32 19.93
C ALA A 63 6.94 -2.27 21.45
N PRO A 64 7.98 -1.55 21.90
CA PRO A 64 8.45 -1.67 23.28
C PRO A 64 7.52 -0.99 24.28
N THR A 65 6.96 0.19 23.94
CA THR A 65 6.11 0.97 24.86
C THR A 65 4.71 1.19 24.33
N LEU A 66 3.77 1.63 25.19
CA LEU A 66 2.44 2.03 24.75
C LEU A 66 2.50 3.21 23.78
N LYS A 67 3.43 4.15 24.00
CA LYS A 67 3.64 5.31 23.12
C LYS A 67 4.03 4.88 21.70
N ASP A 68 4.78 3.80 21.56
CA ASP A 68 5.17 3.26 20.24
C ASP A 68 4.05 2.43 19.59
N ARG A 69 3.17 1.82 20.41
CA ARG A 69 2.01 1.04 19.93
C ARG A 69 0.91 1.91 19.34
N ILE A 70 0.62 3.07 19.95
CA ILE A 70 -0.51 3.92 19.56
C ILE A 70 -0.47 4.29 18.06
N PRO A 71 0.64 4.81 17.50
CA PRO A 71 0.70 5.12 16.07
C PRO A 71 0.52 3.88 15.18
N GLY A 72 1.05 2.73 15.58
CA GLY A 72 0.86 1.47 14.87
C GLY A 72 -0.60 1.01 14.84
N CYS A 73 -1.31 1.13 15.96
CA CYS A 73 -2.76 0.83 16.02
C CYS A 73 -3.59 1.80 15.17
N GLN A 74 -3.25 3.10 15.19
CA GLN A 74 -3.92 4.11 14.36
C GLN A 74 -3.72 3.83 12.86
N PHE A 75 -2.49 3.48 12.48
CA PHE A 75 -2.18 3.11 11.10
C PHE A 75 -2.94 1.83 10.70
N LEU A 76 -2.92 0.79 11.54
CA LEU A 76 -3.69 -0.44 11.30
C LEU A 76 -5.18 -0.13 11.08
N ALA A 77 -5.77 0.72 11.92
CA ALA A 77 -7.18 1.13 11.80
C ALA A 77 -7.47 1.84 10.46
N LEU A 78 -6.55 2.68 9.97
CA LEU A 78 -6.66 3.33 8.66
C LEU A 78 -6.69 2.29 7.51
N ILE A 79 -5.76 1.35 7.52
CA ILE A 79 -5.65 0.28 6.50
C ILE A 79 -6.93 -0.57 6.48
N THR A 80 -7.42 -0.97 7.65
CA THR A 80 -8.64 -1.81 7.78
C THR A 80 -9.94 -1.02 7.61
N GLY A 81 -9.85 0.31 7.52
CA GLY A 81 -10.99 1.21 7.42
C GLY A 81 -11.09 1.85 6.04
N GLU A 82 -10.67 3.10 5.92
CA GLU A 82 -10.86 3.94 4.73
C GLU A 82 -10.22 3.35 3.46
N GLU A 83 -9.09 2.65 3.61
CA GLU A 83 -8.40 2.02 2.48
C GLU A 83 -9.14 0.79 1.95
N ASN A 84 -9.75 -0.02 2.82
CA ASN A 84 -10.62 -1.11 2.36
C ASN A 84 -11.81 -0.58 1.55
N THR A 85 -12.39 0.55 1.98
CA THR A 85 -13.48 1.19 1.23
C THR A 85 -13.02 1.73 -0.14
N TYR A 86 -11.73 2.05 -0.31
CA TYR A 86 -11.19 2.41 -1.63
C TYR A 86 -11.22 1.22 -2.60
N PHE A 87 -10.82 0.03 -2.16
CA PHE A 87 -10.86 -1.17 -3.01
C PHE A 87 -12.30 -1.54 -3.39
N GLU A 88 -13.23 -1.51 -2.44
CA GLU A 88 -14.65 -1.81 -2.69
C GLU A 88 -15.24 -0.89 -3.78
N ARG A 89 -15.05 0.43 -3.66
CA ARG A 89 -15.52 1.39 -4.67
C ARG A 89 -14.83 1.21 -6.02
N SER A 90 -13.54 0.91 -6.01
CA SER A 90 -12.77 0.73 -7.25
C SER A 90 -13.17 -0.56 -7.97
N PHE A 91 -13.47 -1.63 -7.23
CA PHE A 91 -14.00 -2.87 -7.78
C PHE A 91 -15.39 -2.69 -8.39
N GLU A 92 -16.27 -1.94 -7.74
CA GLU A 92 -17.57 -1.57 -8.31
C GLU A 92 -17.41 -0.80 -9.62
N ALA A 93 -16.56 0.25 -9.63
CA ALA A 93 -16.32 1.07 -10.81
C ALA A 93 -15.71 0.29 -12.00
N LEU A 94 -14.94 -0.77 -11.72
CA LEU A 94 -14.28 -1.61 -12.71
C LEU A 94 -15.06 -2.91 -13.01
N GLY A 95 -16.26 -3.09 -12.46
CA GLY A 95 -17.08 -4.28 -12.68
C GLY A 95 -16.44 -5.59 -12.18
N VAL A 96 -15.60 -5.52 -11.14
CA VAL A 96 -14.99 -6.70 -10.51
C VAL A 96 -16.01 -7.34 -9.58
N THR A 97 -16.29 -8.63 -9.77
CA THR A 97 -17.15 -9.40 -8.87
C THR A 97 -16.30 -10.23 -7.92
N ALA A 98 -16.84 -10.53 -6.72
CA ALA A 98 -16.13 -11.19 -5.61
C ALA A 98 -15.55 -12.60 -5.90
N LYS A 99 -15.60 -13.08 -7.14
CA LYS A 99 -15.25 -14.46 -7.54
C LYS A 99 -13.92 -14.58 -8.32
N GLN A 100 -12.97 -13.65 -8.16
CA GLN A 100 -11.68 -13.63 -8.88
C GLN A 100 -10.44 -13.54 -7.95
#